data_AF-A0AAF0S792-F1
#
_entry.id   AF-A0AAF0S792-F1
#
_cell.length_a   1.000
_cell.length_b   1.000
_cell.length_c   1.000
_cell.angle_alpha   90.00
_cell.angle_beta   90.00
_cell.angle_gamma   90.00
#
_symmetry.space_group_name_H-M   'P 1'
#
loop_
_entity.id
_entity.type
_entity.pdbx_description
1 polymer ?
#
loop_
_entity_poly.entity_id
_entity_poly.type
_entity_poly.pdbx_seq_one_letter_code
_entity_poly.pdbx_strand_id
1 'polypeptide(L)'
;MDSTSKSYVSSALTVMIISTILVLVFTDYAIEECILALISIFALYPILILSLYMFLEGKNYKWVNGMDWSSMTEQERVNAVSYWGAYMLAGSIVMIIAINILFGYMWLGLFLIFLSTIIMLIPGVRRETAESKLFVEKSKGTKVAIFIAVTLLAMIPTVGLAGADFTSDAVTVEFTDEGVHISAPMVDRTFKYDEIEQLELDPNFDKGKRIMGYGTPYICSGTFKNDAFGSYTLMSYTKVKPCVFFLYGERYFAFNQSTDELTQQAYEELLLKVAKG
;
A
#
# COMPACT_ATOMS: atom_id res chain seq x y z
N MET A 1 18.83 23.76 -22.73
CA MET A 1 19.68 22.94 -21.84
C MET A 1 21.11 23.02 -22.36
N ASP A 2 22.01 23.60 -21.57
CA ASP A 2 23.45 23.63 -21.83
C ASP A 2 24.05 22.20 -21.80
N SER A 3 25.20 21.99 -22.45
CA SER A 3 25.91 20.71 -22.54
C SER A 3 26.13 20.04 -21.18
N THR A 4 26.43 20.84 -20.14
CA THR A 4 26.59 20.42 -18.75
C THR A 4 25.28 19.88 -18.16
N SER A 5 24.16 20.56 -18.40
CA SER A 5 22.84 20.11 -17.93
C SER A 5 22.39 18.80 -18.58
N LYS A 6 22.78 18.54 -19.84
CA LYS A 6 22.55 17.25 -20.51
C LYS A 6 23.40 16.13 -19.89
N SER A 7 24.64 16.44 -19.50
CA SER A 7 25.53 15.49 -18.83
C SER A 7 24.98 15.06 -17.47
N TYR A 8 24.49 16.00 -16.64
CA TYR A 8 23.89 15.67 -15.34
C TYR A 8 22.62 14.83 -15.45
N VAL A 9 21.73 15.14 -16.41
CA VAL A 9 20.53 14.34 -16.65
C VAL A 9 20.91 12.93 -17.12
N SER A 10 21.92 12.80 -17.99
CA SER A 10 22.42 11.51 -18.44
C SER A 10 23.01 10.69 -17.29
N SER A 11 23.84 11.29 -16.44
CA SER A 11 24.44 10.61 -15.28
C SER A 11 23.38 10.21 -14.24
N ALA A 12 22.37 11.05 -14.00
CA ALA A 12 21.24 10.72 -13.14
C ALA A 12 20.44 9.54 -13.70
N LEU A 13 20.25 9.47 -15.02
CA LEU A 13 19.61 8.33 -15.69
C LEU A 13 20.42 7.04 -15.53
N THR A 14 21.75 7.11 -15.63
CA THR A 14 22.63 5.95 -15.47
C THR A 14 22.62 5.43 -14.04
N VAL A 15 22.68 6.32 -13.03
CA VAL A 15 22.57 5.95 -11.62
C VAL A 15 21.18 5.37 -11.31
N MET A 16 20.15 5.91 -11.96
CA MET A 16 18.78 5.39 -11.89
C MET A 16 18.67 3.95 -12.38
N ILE A 17 19.25 3.66 -13.54
CA ILE A 17 19.25 2.32 -14.13
C ILE A 17 20.06 1.35 -13.25
N ILE A 18 21.23 1.77 -12.76
CA ILE A 18 22.11 0.92 -11.94
C ILE A 18 21.48 0.59 -10.58
N SER A 19 20.93 1.58 -9.88
CA SER A 19 20.26 1.35 -8.59
C SER A 19 19.04 0.44 -8.72
N THR A 20 18.28 0.60 -9.81
CA THR A 20 17.14 -0.27 -10.15
C THR A 20 17.57 -1.70 -10.44
N ILE A 21 18.65 -1.90 -11.21
CA ILE A 21 19.20 -3.23 -11.51
C ILE A 21 19.73 -3.87 -10.22
N LEU A 22 20.39 -3.12 -9.35
CA LEU A 22 20.90 -3.64 -8.08
C LEU A 22 19.75 -4.10 -7.16
N VAL A 23 18.64 -3.37 -7.10
CA VAL A 23 17.45 -3.82 -6.36
C VAL A 23 16.94 -5.14 -6.93
N LEU A 24 16.72 -5.20 -8.26
CA LEU A 24 16.21 -6.41 -8.92
C LEU A 24 17.12 -7.64 -8.78
N VAL A 25 18.44 -7.44 -8.67
CA VAL A 25 19.43 -8.54 -8.60
C VAL A 25 19.64 -9.05 -7.17
N PHE A 26 19.44 -8.21 -6.15
CA PHE A 26 19.78 -8.53 -4.76
C PHE A 26 18.57 -8.78 -3.84
N THR A 27 17.35 -8.78 -4.37
CA THR A 27 16.15 -9.04 -3.57
C THR A 27 15.42 -10.30 -4.04
N ASP A 28 15.12 -11.21 -3.12
CA ASP A 28 14.25 -12.40 -3.33
C ASP A 28 12.75 -12.02 -3.40
N TYR A 29 12.43 -10.87 -3.98
CA TYR A 29 11.06 -10.35 -4.06
C TYR A 29 10.27 -11.03 -5.18
N ALA A 30 8.95 -11.16 -4.97
CA ALA A 30 8.05 -11.62 -6.03
C ALA A 30 8.05 -10.63 -7.20
N ILE A 31 7.80 -11.11 -8.43
CA ILE A 31 7.78 -10.25 -9.64
C ILE A 31 6.82 -9.06 -9.48
N GLU A 32 5.70 -9.26 -8.79
CA GLU A 32 4.70 -8.22 -8.54
C GLU A 32 5.24 -7.08 -7.65
N GLU A 33 6.02 -7.42 -6.63
CA GLU A 33 6.68 -6.45 -5.73
C GLU A 33 7.77 -5.68 -6.46
N CYS A 34 8.53 -6.35 -7.33
CA CYS A 34 9.50 -5.73 -8.22
C CYS A 34 8.84 -4.70 -9.17
N ILE A 35 7.68 -5.04 -9.74
CA ILE A 35 6.91 -4.14 -10.62
C ILE A 35 6.39 -2.92 -9.84
N LEU A 36 5.83 -3.14 -8.64
CA LEU A 36 5.35 -2.07 -7.76
C LEU A 36 6.48 -1.13 -7.32
N ALA A 37 7.64 -1.68 -6.95
CA ALA A 37 8.82 -0.91 -6.63
C ALA A 37 9.29 -0.09 -7.83
N LEU A 38 9.36 -0.68 -9.03
CA LEU A 38 9.72 0.01 -10.27
C LEU A 38 8.80 1.20 -10.58
N ILE A 39 7.47 1.00 -10.48
CA ILE A 39 6.48 2.07 -10.70
C ILE A 39 6.67 3.19 -9.67
N SER A 40 6.85 2.83 -8.41
CA SER A 40 7.00 3.79 -7.31
C SER A 40 8.29 4.61 -7.43
N ILE A 41 9.40 3.96 -7.81
CA ILE A 41 10.69 4.63 -8.03
C ILE A 41 10.59 5.53 -9.28
N PHE A 42 9.96 5.07 -10.37
CA PHE A 42 9.71 5.88 -11.57
C PHE A 42 8.93 7.16 -11.27
N ALA A 43 7.92 7.09 -10.38
CA ALA A 43 7.15 8.25 -9.95
C ALA A 43 7.98 9.28 -9.14
N LEU A 44 9.04 8.84 -8.47
CA LEU A 44 9.87 9.68 -7.60
C LEU A 44 11.11 10.26 -8.28
N TYR A 45 11.59 9.66 -9.36
CA TYR A 45 12.74 10.18 -10.11
C TYR A 45 12.60 11.61 -10.62
N PRO A 46 11.43 12.08 -11.10
CA PRO A 46 11.26 13.48 -11.47
C PRO A 46 11.55 14.42 -10.30
N ILE A 47 11.15 14.06 -9.08
CA ILE A 47 11.40 14.85 -7.87
C ILE A 47 12.90 14.83 -7.52
N LEU A 48 13.54 13.66 -7.61
CA LEU A 48 14.98 13.51 -7.38
C LEU A 48 15.81 14.37 -8.37
N ILE A 49 15.51 14.27 -9.67
CA ILE A 49 16.22 15.03 -10.72
C ILE A 49 15.99 16.53 -10.55
N LEU A 50 14.74 16.94 -10.29
CA LEU A 50 14.41 18.33 -10.05
C LEU A 50 15.13 18.89 -8.82
N SER A 51 15.16 18.12 -7.73
CA SER A 51 15.82 18.52 -6.49
C SER A 51 17.35 18.64 -6.66
N LEU A 52 17.96 17.73 -7.41
CA LEU A 52 19.38 17.79 -7.77
C LEU A 52 19.69 19.02 -8.64
N TYR A 53 18.84 19.29 -9.63
CA TYR A 53 18.96 20.48 -10.47
C TYR A 53 18.86 21.77 -9.64
N MET A 54 17.86 21.86 -8.76
CA MET A 54 17.69 23.01 -7.86
C MET A 54 18.89 23.18 -6.93
N PHE A 55 19.41 22.07 -6.38
CA PHE A 55 20.56 22.08 -5.49
C PHE A 55 21.81 22.63 -6.17
N LEU A 56 22.15 22.11 -7.35
CA LEU A 56 23.39 22.44 -8.06
C LEU A 56 23.34 23.81 -8.74
N GLU A 57 22.23 24.14 -9.37
CA GLU A 57 22.15 25.34 -10.23
C GLU A 57 21.49 26.54 -9.54
N GLY A 58 20.73 26.32 -8.46
CA GLY A 58 19.97 27.39 -7.80
C GLY A 58 18.94 28.08 -8.72
N LYS A 59 18.53 27.41 -9.80
CA LYS A 59 17.62 27.94 -10.84
C LYS A 59 16.19 27.41 -10.66
N ASN A 60 15.24 28.05 -11.33
CA ASN A 60 13.80 27.75 -11.28
C ASN A 60 13.12 28.08 -9.94
N TYR A 61 13.52 29.19 -9.31
CA TYR A 61 12.87 29.73 -8.11
C TYR A 61 11.35 29.87 -8.23
N LYS A 62 10.82 30.11 -9.45
CA LYS A 62 9.38 30.22 -9.74
C LYS A 62 8.57 28.97 -9.37
N TRP A 63 9.22 27.83 -9.20
CA TRP A 63 8.56 26.57 -8.86
C TRP A 63 8.37 26.41 -7.34
N VAL A 64 9.07 27.23 -6.56
CA VAL A 64 8.95 27.25 -5.10
C VAL A 64 7.96 28.35 -4.74
N ASN A 65 6.75 27.91 -4.38
CA ASN A 65 5.63 28.79 -4.03
C ASN A 65 5.78 29.33 -2.60
N GLY A 66 5.19 30.50 -2.35
CA GLY A 66 5.11 31.09 -1.01
C GLY A 66 6.33 31.90 -0.59
N MET A 67 7.23 32.27 -1.51
CA MET A 67 8.35 33.18 -1.23
C MET A 67 8.26 34.43 -2.10
N ASP A 68 8.55 35.60 -1.50
CA ASP A 68 8.64 36.85 -2.25
C ASP A 68 9.99 36.95 -2.97
N TRP A 69 10.03 36.37 -4.17
CA TRP A 69 11.22 36.37 -5.02
C TRP A 69 11.60 37.75 -5.54
N SER A 70 10.65 38.69 -5.55
CA SER A 70 10.84 40.01 -6.15
C SER A 70 11.70 40.93 -5.29
N SER A 71 11.66 40.74 -3.97
CA SER A 71 12.48 41.49 -3.01
C SER A 71 13.89 40.95 -2.84
N MET A 72 14.19 39.74 -3.34
CA MET A 72 15.50 39.09 -3.21
C MET A 72 16.46 39.48 -4.34
N THR A 73 17.73 39.67 -3.98
CA THR A 73 18.83 39.77 -4.96
C THR A 73 19.01 38.45 -5.71
N GLU A 74 19.66 38.49 -6.88
CA GLU A 74 19.91 37.29 -7.68
C GLU A 74 20.69 36.22 -6.89
N GLN A 75 21.72 36.62 -6.14
CA GLN A 75 22.52 35.71 -5.33
C GLN A 75 21.70 35.08 -4.18
N GLU A 76 20.84 35.86 -3.53
CA GLU A 76 19.95 35.36 -2.48
C GLU A 76 18.92 34.36 -3.03
N ARG A 77 18.42 34.58 -4.25
CA ARG A 77 17.52 33.62 -4.92
C ARG A 77 18.24 32.31 -5.22
N VAL A 78 19.44 32.37 -5.78
CA VAL A 78 20.26 31.18 -6.08
C VAL A 78 20.52 30.38 -4.80
N ASN A 79 20.99 31.03 -3.74
CA ASN A 79 21.27 30.38 -2.46
C ASN A 79 19.99 29.77 -1.83
N ALA A 80 18.86 30.47 -1.91
CA ALA A 80 17.59 29.99 -1.39
C ALA A 80 17.09 28.75 -2.14
N VAL A 81 17.18 28.76 -3.47
CA VAL A 81 16.78 27.61 -4.30
C VAL A 81 17.71 26.42 -4.08
N SER A 82 19.02 26.65 -4.01
CA SER A 82 19.98 25.58 -3.70
C SER A 82 19.72 24.99 -2.32
N TYR A 83 19.40 25.81 -1.33
CA TYR A 83 19.00 25.34 0.00
C TYR A 83 17.74 24.48 -0.05
N TRP A 84 16.68 24.92 -0.75
CA TRP A 84 15.46 24.13 -0.96
C TRP A 84 15.76 22.81 -1.67
N GLY A 85 16.56 22.85 -2.74
CA GLY A 85 16.99 21.69 -3.51
C GLY A 85 17.71 20.67 -2.65
N ALA A 86 18.58 21.10 -1.72
CA ALA A 86 19.30 20.20 -0.82
C ALA A 86 18.38 19.36 0.06
N TYR A 87 17.34 19.97 0.65
CA TYR A 87 16.39 19.26 1.53
C TYR A 87 15.43 18.37 0.73
N MET A 88 15.01 18.82 -0.46
CA MET A 88 14.23 17.99 -1.38
C MET A 88 15.04 16.78 -1.86
N LEU A 89 16.34 16.96 -2.12
CA LEU A 89 17.25 15.90 -2.53
C LEU A 89 17.49 14.90 -1.40
N ALA A 90 17.80 15.37 -0.20
CA ALA A 90 17.95 14.53 0.97
C ALA A 90 16.67 13.74 1.28
N GLY A 91 15.52 14.41 1.27
CA GLY A 91 14.22 13.75 1.48
C GLY A 91 13.93 12.70 0.42
N SER A 92 14.13 13.01 -0.86
CA SER A 92 13.80 12.08 -1.95
C SER A 92 14.68 10.84 -1.95
N ILE A 93 15.96 10.95 -1.58
CA ILE A 93 16.84 9.79 -1.37
C ILE A 93 16.29 8.90 -0.25
N VAL A 94 15.93 9.48 0.89
CA VAL A 94 15.34 8.72 2.02
C VAL A 94 14.01 8.08 1.61
N MET A 95 13.19 8.76 0.82
CA MET A 95 11.90 8.24 0.33
C MET A 95 12.08 7.02 -0.59
N ILE A 96 13.05 7.08 -1.51
CA ILE A 96 13.37 5.96 -2.41
C ILE A 96 13.84 4.75 -1.61
N ILE A 97 14.73 4.96 -0.63
CA ILE A 97 15.19 3.90 0.27
C ILE A 97 14.00 3.31 1.05
N ALA A 98 13.11 4.17 1.57
CA ALA A 98 11.96 3.75 2.34
C ALA A 98 11.01 2.83 1.58
N ILE A 99 10.72 3.12 0.32
CA ILE A 99 9.83 2.31 -0.53
C ILE A 99 10.42 0.93 -0.82
N ASN A 100 11.73 0.83 -1.01
CA ASN A 100 12.40 -0.47 -1.22
C ASN A 100 12.37 -1.35 0.04
N ILE A 101 12.38 -0.73 1.22
CA ILE A 101 12.34 -1.42 2.51
C ILE A 101 10.89 -1.71 2.94
N LEU A 102 9.91 -0.97 2.43
CA LEU A 102 8.50 -1.07 2.84
C LEU A 102 7.93 -2.48 2.71
N PHE A 103 8.27 -3.20 1.64
CA PHE A 103 7.73 -4.54 1.37
C PHE A 103 8.34 -5.62 2.27
N GLY A 104 9.61 -5.49 2.68
CA GLY A 104 10.25 -6.44 3.62
C GLY A 104 10.13 -6.04 5.10
N TYR A 105 10.03 -4.75 5.40
CA TYR A 105 10.02 -4.20 6.76
C TYR A 105 9.06 -3.01 6.84
N MET A 106 7.76 -3.30 6.79
CA MET A 106 6.67 -2.31 6.73
C MET A 106 6.85 -1.13 7.71
N TRP A 107 7.08 -1.42 8.99
CA TRP A 107 7.20 -0.37 10.02
C TRP A 107 8.42 0.53 9.83
N LEU A 108 9.55 -0.04 9.40
CA LEU A 108 10.76 0.74 9.11
C LEU A 108 10.56 1.58 7.83
N GLY A 109 9.92 1.02 6.81
CA GLY A 109 9.55 1.75 5.59
C GLY A 109 8.66 2.96 5.89
N LEU A 110 7.58 2.76 6.65
CA LEU A 110 6.67 3.84 7.05
C LEU A 110 7.37 4.92 7.88
N PHE A 111 8.24 4.53 8.82
CA PHE A 111 9.03 5.48 9.60
C PHE A 111 9.93 6.34 8.71
N LEU A 112 10.60 5.73 7.72
CA LEU A 112 11.48 6.45 6.81
C LEU A 112 10.72 7.36 5.83
N ILE A 113 9.51 6.98 5.39
CA ILE A 113 8.61 7.86 4.62
C ILE A 113 8.24 9.10 5.44
N PHE A 114 7.91 8.92 6.71
CA PHE A 114 7.58 10.02 7.61
C PHE A 114 8.79 10.94 7.83
N LEU A 115 9.97 10.36 8.10
CA LEU A 115 11.22 11.10 8.26
C LEU A 115 11.56 11.91 6.99
N SER A 116 11.42 11.30 5.81
CA SER A 116 11.62 11.97 4.53
C SER A 116 10.71 13.19 4.37
N THR A 117 9.43 13.04 4.70
CA THR A 117 8.43 14.11 4.65
C THR A 117 8.82 15.26 5.58
N ILE A 118 9.27 14.96 6.80
CA ILE A 118 9.78 15.98 7.73
C ILE A 118 10.95 16.73 7.11
N ILE A 119 11.94 16.02 6.56
CA ILE A 119 13.13 16.63 5.93
C ILE A 119 12.71 17.63 4.84
N MET A 120 11.77 17.24 3.97
CA MET A 120 11.29 18.10 2.88
C MET A 120 10.56 19.37 3.40
N LEU A 121 9.93 19.33 4.57
CA LEU A 121 9.19 20.47 5.12
C LEU A 121 10.07 21.49 5.87
N ILE A 122 11.26 21.10 6.33
CA ILE A 122 12.19 21.96 7.08
C ILE A 122 12.41 23.34 6.43
N PRO A 123 12.73 23.47 5.12
CA PRO A 123 13.00 24.77 4.53
C PRO A 123 11.80 25.73 4.58
N GLY A 124 10.57 25.21 4.44
CA GLY A 124 9.34 26.00 4.56
C GLY A 124 9.11 26.49 5.99
N VAL A 125 9.20 25.59 6.97
CA VAL A 125 8.97 25.91 8.39
C VAL A 125 9.99 26.92 8.93
N ARG A 126 11.27 26.75 8.59
CA ARG A 126 12.34 27.65 9.05
C ARG A 126 12.17 29.08 8.51
N ARG A 127 11.67 29.24 7.28
CA ARG A 127 11.44 30.56 6.69
C ARG A 127 10.15 31.22 7.13
N GLU A 128 9.04 30.49 7.28
CA GLU A 128 7.83 31.06 7.93
C GLU A 128 8.17 31.60 9.32
N THR A 129 9.04 30.92 10.07
CA THR A 129 9.49 31.37 11.39
C THR A 129 10.41 32.60 11.33
N ALA A 130 11.10 32.83 10.21
CA ALA A 130 11.92 34.03 10.00
C ALA A 130 11.08 35.24 9.55
N GLU A 131 10.11 35.04 8.65
CA GLU A 131 9.21 36.08 8.17
C GLU A 131 8.12 36.47 9.18
N SER A 132 7.64 35.52 10.00
CA SER A 132 6.68 35.80 11.09
C SER A 132 7.25 36.63 12.24
N LYS A 133 8.57 36.87 12.27
CA LYS A 133 9.17 37.88 13.16
C LYS A 133 8.96 39.31 12.66
N LEU A 134 8.55 39.49 11.41
CA LEU A 134 8.35 40.80 10.77
C LEU A 134 6.86 41.19 10.63
N PHE A 135 5.92 40.26 10.82
CA PHE A 135 4.48 40.56 10.75
C PHE A 135 3.71 39.91 11.91
N VAL A 136 2.87 40.73 12.55
CA VAL A 136 2.01 40.50 13.73
C VAL A 136 1.56 39.05 13.98
N GLU A 137 1.58 38.68 15.27
CA GLU A 137 1.19 37.41 15.87
C GLU A 137 -0.14 36.84 15.33
N LYS A 138 -0.06 35.91 14.38
CA LYS A 138 -1.18 35.04 14.02
C LYS A 138 -1.12 33.77 14.87
N SER A 139 -2.22 33.50 15.57
CA SER A 139 -2.52 32.30 16.38
C SER A 139 -1.75 31.06 15.92
N LYS A 140 -0.65 30.77 16.61
CA LYS A 140 0.22 29.60 16.37
C LYS A 140 -0.52 28.26 16.62
N GLY A 141 -1.58 28.27 17.42
CA GLY A 141 -2.30 27.07 17.84
C GLY A 141 -3.10 26.40 16.71
N THR A 142 -3.71 27.17 15.82
CA THR A 142 -4.67 26.63 14.84
C THR A 142 -3.98 25.85 13.71
N LYS A 143 -2.82 26.31 13.21
CA LYS A 143 -2.09 25.61 12.13
C LYS A 143 -1.42 24.32 12.62
N VAL A 144 -0.86 24.32 13.83
CA VAL A 144 -0.25 23.13 14.44
C VAL A 144 -1.33 22.10 14.80
N ALA A 145 -2.48 22.55 15.32
CA ALA A 145 -3.61 21.67 15.60
C ALA A 145 -4.19 21.04 14.32
N ILE A 146 -4.30 21.80 13.21
CA ILE A 146 -4.73 21.25 11.92
C ILE A 146 -3.69 20.27 11.37
N PHE A 147 -2.40 20.56 11.47
CA PHE A 147 -1.34 19.64 11.06
C PHE A 147 -1.39 18.33 11.84
N ILE A 148 -1.45 18.40 13.18
CA ILE A 148 -1.60 17.22 14.06
C ILE A 148 -2.89 16.47 13.74
N ALA A 149 -4.01 17.17 13.55
CA ALA A 149 -5.30 16.55 13.23
C ALA A 149 -5.28 15.85 11.87
N VAL A 150 -4.69 16.45 10.83
CA VAL A 150 -4.55 15.85 9.50
C VAL A 150 -3.59 14.65 9.54
N THR A 151 -2.48 14.75 10.28
CA THR A 151 -1.55 13.64 10.47
C THR A 151 -2.20 12.48 11.23
N LEU A 152 -2.98 12.76 12.29
CA LEU A 152 -3.71 11.72 13.03
C LEU A 152 -4.82 11.11 12.18
N LEU A 153 -5.58 11.90 11.41
CA LEU A 153 -6.61 11.39 10.50
C LEU A 153 -6.02 10.49 9.40
N ALA A 154 -4.86 10.84 8.87
CA ALA A 154 -4.14 10.06 7.86
C ALA A 154 -3.58 8.74 8.41
N MET A 155 -3.47 8.59 9.74
CA MET A 155 -3.05 7.35 10.42
C MET A 155 -4.24 6.43 10.77
N ILE A 156 -5.48 6.87 10.61
CA ILE A 156 -6.67 6.04 10.89
C ILE A 156 -6.82 4.86 9.90
N PRO A 157 -6.55 5.02 8.59
CA PRO A 157 -6.59 3.89 7.65
C PRO A 157 -5.54 2.81 7.95
N THR A 158 -4.38 3.18 8.51
CA THR A 158 -3.28 2.24 8.77
C THR A 158 -3.50 1.40 10.03
N VAL A 159 -4.21 1.91 11.04
CA VAL A 159 -4.58 1.14 12.24
C VAL A 159 -5.71 0.14 11.95
N GLY A 160 -6.64 0.48 11.04
CA GLY A 160 -7.70 -0.45 10.60
C GLY A 160 -7.18 -1.67 9.81
N LEU A 161 -5.99 -1.56 9.23
CA LEU A 161 -5.29 -2.64 8.52
C LEU A 161 -4.34 -3.44 9.44
N ALA A 162 -4.01 -2.94 10.63
CA ALA A 162 -3.09 -3.59 11.57
C ALA A 162 -3.70 -4.81 12.30
N GLY A 163 -5.02 -4.97 12.24
CA GLY A 163 -5.73 -6.18 12.70
C GLY A 163 -6.12 -7.12 11.56
N ALA A 164 -5.79 -6.80 10.31
CA ALA A 164 -5.97 -7.72 9.21
C ALA A 164 -4.74 -8.62 9.14
N ASP A 165 -4.89 -9.86 9.61
CA ASP A 165 -3.93 -10.93 9.34
C ASP A 165 -3.88 -11.14 7.82
N PHE A 166 -2.92 -10.49 7.16
CA PHE A 166 -2.53 -10.75 5.78
C PHE A 166 -1.55 -11.93 5.68
N THR A 167 -1.40 -12.68 6.76
CA THR A 167 -0.38 -13.72 6.94
C THR A 167 -0.83 -15.10 6.41
N SER A 168 -2.12 -15.29 6.12
CA SER A 168 -2.62 -16.55 5.58
C SER A 168 -2.63 -16.54 4.05
N ASP A 169 -1.51 -16.87 3.39
CA ASP A 169 -1.49 -17.16 1.94
C ASP A 169 -2.19 -18.50 1.59
N ALA A 170 -3.14 -18.95 2.41
CA ALA A 170 -3.86 -20.20 2.28
C ALA A 170 -5.34 -20.05 2.69
N VAL A 171 -6.19 -20.91 2.13
CA VAL A 171 -7.53 -21.17 2.69
C VAL A 171 -7.37 -22.38 3.62
N THR A 172 -7.57 -22.17 4.92
CA THR A 172 -7.55 -23.25 5.92
C THR A 172 -8.97 -23.61 6.32
N VAL A 173 -9.21 -24.91 6.48
CA VAL A 173 -10.49 -25.46 6.94
C VAL A 173 -10.18 -26.39 8.10
N GLU A 174 -10.66 -26.04 9.29
CA GLU A 174 -10.44 -26.79 10.51
C GLU A 174 -11.78 -27.21 11.12
N PHE A 175 -11.96 -28.51 11.32
CA PHE A 175 -13.15 -29.05 11.95
C PHE A 175 -12.94 -29.14 13.46
N THR A 176 -13.69 -28.32 14.20
CA THR A 176 -13.69 -28.34 15.67
C THR A 176 -15.01 -28.93 16.18
N ASP A 177 -15.10 -29.12 17.50
CA ASP A 177 -16.34 -29.57 18.14
C ASP A 177 -17.44 -28.49 18.13
N GLU A 178 -17.06 -27.20 18.08
CA GLU A 178 -17.99 -26.07 18.08
C GLU A 178 -18.52 -25.70 16.67
N GLY A 179 -17.80 -26.12 15.62
CA GLY A 179 -18.13 -25.78 14.24
C GLY A 179 -16.97 -26.01 13.27
N VAL A 180 -17.19 -25.64 12.01
CA VAL A 180 -16.12 -25.56 11.00
C VAL A 180 -15.53 -24.15 10.99
N HIS A 181 -14.23 -24.06 11.24
CA HIS A 181 -13.48 -22.82 11.14
C HIS A 181 -12.85 -22.71 9.76
N ILE A 182 -13.16 -21.63 9.04
CA ILE A 182 -12.64 -21.37 7.69
C ILE A 182 -11.93 -20.02 7.73
N SER A 183 -10.63 -20.04 7.42
CA SER A 183 -9.79 -18.86 7.41
C SER A 183 -9.17 -18.64 6.04
N ALA A 184 -9.18 -17.39 5.60
CA ALA A 184 -8.55 -16.89 4.39
C ALA A 184 -8.22 -15.40 4.58
N PRO A 185 -7.36 -14.79 3.74
CA PRO A 185 -7.07 -13.36 3.82
C PRO A 185 -8.35 -12.52 3.89
N MET A 186 -8.44 -11.60 4.85
CA MET A 186 -9.60 -10.73 5.09
C MET A 186 -10.92 -11.44 5.49
N VAL A 187 -10.97 -12.78 5.62
CA VAL A 187 -12.16 -13.53 6.02
C VAL A 187 -11.78 -14.65 6.97
N ASP A 188 -12.09 -14.47 8.25
CA ASP A 188 -11.85 -15.45 9.31
C ASP A 188 -13.15 -15.71 10.08
N ARG A 189 -13.71 -16.92 9.98
CA ARG A 189 -15.05 -17.23 10.48
C ARG A 189 -15.17 -18.68 10.94
N THR A 190 -15.90 -18.88 12.03
CA THR A 190 -16.38 -20.19 12.47
C THR A 190 -17.88 -20.31 12.24
N PHE A 191 -18.29 -21.40 11.60
CA PHE A 191 -19.69 -21.72 11.30
C PHE A 191 -20.12 -22.92 12.15
N LYS A 192 -21.15 -22.75 12.98
CA LYS A 192 -21.71 -23.87 13.73
C LYS A 192 -22.48 -24.80 12.82
N TYR A 193 -22.40 -26.10 13.07
CA TYR A 193 -22.99 -27.11 12.18
C TYR A 193 -24.52 -27.05 12.11
N ASP A 194 -25.19 -26.69 13.21
CA ASP A 194 -26.65 -26.61 13.34
C ASP A 194 -27.28 -25.40 12.62
N GLU A 195 -26.48 -24.38 12.32
CA GLU A 195 -26.90 -23.15 11.64
C GLU A 195 -26.55 -23.16 10.13
N ILE A 196 -25.93 -24.24 9.63
CA ILE A 196 -25.59 -24.41 8.21
C ILE A 196 -26.80 -24.98 7.45
N GLU A 197 -27.24 -24.26 6.43
CA GLU A 197 -28.34 -24.64 5.55
C GLU A 197 -27.85 -24.78 4.09
N GLN A 198 -28.57 -25.54 3.26
CA GLN A 198 -28.32 -25.65 1.81
C GLN A 198 -26.85 -25.94 1.44
N LEU A 199 -26.25 -26.92 2.11
CA LEU A 199 -24.88 -27.35 1.85
C LEU A 199 -24.81 -28.15 0.54
N GLU A 200 -24.06 -27.65 -0.43
CA GLU A 200 -23.87 -28.27 -1.73
C GLU A 200 -22.42 -28.10 -2.23
N LEU A 201 -22.03 -28.95 -3.19
CA LEU A 201 -20.75 -28.87 -3.89
C LEU A 201 -21.02 -28.67 -5.38
N ASP A 202 -20.47 -27.59 -5.95
CA ASP A 202 -20.47 -27.35 -7.39
C ASP A 202 -19.08 -27.63 -7.99
N PRO A 203 -18.94 -28.67 -8.84
CA PRO A 203 -17.68 -29.00 -9.50
C PRO A 203 -17.16 -27.94 -10.49
N ASN A 204 -18.03 -27.08 -11.02
CA ASN A 204 -17.70 -26.06 -12.04
C ASN A 204 -18.21 -24.68 -11.62
N PHE A 205 -17.96 -24.34 -10.35
CA PHE A 205 -18.45 -23.11 -9.74
C PHE A 205 -17.99 -21.83 -10.48
N ASP A 206 -18.96 -21.01 -10.89
CA ASP A 206 -18.70 -19.66 -11.39
C ASP A 206 -18.69 -18.64 -10.25
N LYS A 207 -17.49 -18.12 -9.95
CA LYS A 207 -17.23 -17.14 -8.89
C LYS A 207 -17.85 -15.77 -9.21
N GLY A 208 -18.23 -15.49 -10.45
CA GLY A 208 -18.75 -14.20 -10.87
C GLY A 208 -17.78 -13.04 -10.63
N LYS A 209 -18.29 -11.90 -10.17
CA LYS A 209 -17.53 -10.65 -10.02
C LYS A 209 -17.19 -10.36 -8.57
N ARG A 210 -15.92 -10.07 -8.30
CA ARG A 210 -15.45 -9.57 -7.00
C ARG A 210 -15.96 -8.15 -6.77
N ILE A 211 -16.57 -7.90 -5.61
CA ILE A 211 -17.04 -6.58 -5.17
C ILE A 211 -16.03 -5.93 -4.21
N MET A 212 -15.56 -6.70 -3.22
CA MET A 212 -14.60 -6.24 -2.21
C MET A 212 -13.84 -7.44 -1.64
N GLY A 213 -12.54 -7.32 -1.35
CA GLY A 213 -11.77 -8.39 -0.70
C GLY A 213 -10.35 -8.53 -1.22
N TYR A 214 -9.73 -9.67 -0.91
CA TYR A 214 -8.39 -10.04 -1.31
C TYR A 214 -8.40 -10.88 -2.59
N GLY A 215 -7.39 -10.75 -3.43
CA GLY A 215 -7.24 -11.73 -4.51
C GLY A 215 -5.93 -11.61 -5.27
N THR A 216 -5.31 -12.76 -5.44
CA THR A 216 -4.05 -13.04 -6.11
C THR A 216 -4.28 -14.12 -7.18
N PRO A 217 -3.28 -14.44 -8.02
CA PRO A 217 -3.37 -15.57 -8.96
C PRO A 217 -3.62 -16.93 -8.30
N TYR A 218 -3.43 -17.04 -6.97
CA TYR A 218 -3.54 -18.27 -6.21
C TYR A 218 -4.78 -18.33 -5.34
N ILE A 219 -5.19 -17.23 -4.71
CA ILE A 219 -6.30 -17.17 -3.75
C ILE A 219 -7.20 -15.97 -4.00
N CYS A 220 -8.49 -16.12 -3.75
CA CYS A 220 -9.50 -15.08 -3.77
C CYS A 220 -10.41 -15.21 -2.55
N SER A 221 -10.57 -14.13 -1.82
CA SER A 221 -11.45 -14.09 -0.64
C SER A 221 -12.16 -12.74 -0.48
N GLY A 222 -13.34 -12.75 0.11
CA GLY A 222 -14.15 -11.55 0.37
C GLY A 222 -15.54 -11.61 -0.26
N THR A 223 -16.11 -10.46 -0.59
CA THR A 223 -17.46 -10.33 -1.13
C THR A 223 -17.48 -10.43 -2.66
N PHE A 224 -18.26 -11.37 -3.16
CA PHE A 224 -18.47 -11.65 -4.58
C PHE A 224 -19.95 -11.54 -4.95
N LYS A 225 -20.21 -11.39 -6.26
CA LYS A 225 -21.54 -11.37 -6.81
C LYS A 225 -21.65 -12.24 -8.06
N ASN A 226 -22.59 -13.17 -8.08
CA ASN A 226 -22.95 -13.95 -9.26
C ASN A 226 -24.49 -14.04 -9.41
N ASP A 227 -24.94 -14.62 -10.52
CA ASP A 227 -26.37 -14.71 -10.83
C ASP A 227 -27.09 -15.77 -9.99
N ALA A 228 -26.37 -16.75 -9.44
CA ALA A 228 -26.92 -17.84 -8.64
C ALA A 228 -27.21 -17.42 -7.18
N PHE A 229 -26.26 -16.76 -6.51
CA PHE A 229 -26.31 -16.46 -5.08
C PHE A 229 -26.51 -14.97 -4.78
N GLY A 230 -26.54 -14.11 -5.81
CA GLY A 230 -26.49 -12.68 -5.59
C GLY A 230 -25.18 -12.29 -4.92
N SER A 231 -25.23 -11.55 -3.81
CA SER A 231 -24.02 -11.15 -3.06
C SER A 231 -23.68 -12.18 -1.99
N TYR A 232 -22.46 -12.72 -2.02
CA TYR A 232 -22.03 -13.81 -1.14
C TYR A 232 -20.56 -13.63 -0.72
N THR A 233 -20.10 -14.43 0.24
CA THR A 233 -18.70 -14.42 0.71
C THR A 233 -17.94 -15.63 0.19
N LEU A 234 -16.81 -15.41 -0.47
CA LEU A 234 -15.96 -16.44 -1.06
C LEU A 234 -14.65 -16.58 -0.28
N MET A 235 -14.15 -17.81 -0.13
CA MET A 235 -12.83 -18.18 0.42
C MET A 235 -12.25 -19.30 -0.45
N SER A 236 -11.55 -18.96 -1.54
CA SER A 236 -11.17 -19.97 -2.55
C SER A 236 -9.75 -19.82 -3.09
N TYR A 237 -9.12 -20.93 -3.42
CA TYR A 237 -8.03 -21.02 -4.38
C TYR A 237 -8.55 -20.71 -5.80
N THR A 238 -7.87 -19.78 -6.48
CA THR A 238 -8.27 -19.21 -7.77
C THR A 238 -8.35 -20.28 -8.87
N LYS A 239 -7.42 -21.26 -8.88
CA LYS A 239 -7.28 -22.28 -9.93
C LYS A 239 -8.10 -23.56 -9.69
N VAL A 240 -8.60 -23.76 -8.48
CA VAL A 240 -9.44 -24.91 -8.11
C VAL A 240 -10.89 -24.57 -8.47
N LYS A 241 -11.53 -25.46 -9.24
CA LYS A 241 -12.88 -25.24 -9.77
C LYS A 241 -13.99 -25.73 -8.84
N PRO A 242 -13.88 -26.92 -8.21
CA PRO A 242 -14.87 -27.35 -7.25
C PRO A 242 -14.96 -26.33 -6.12
N CYS A 243 -16.18 -26.01 -5.72
CA CYS A 243 -16.43 -25.11 -4.60
C CYS A 243 -17.61 -25.63 -3.80
N VAL A 244 -17.41 -25.72 -2.49
CA VAL A 244 -18.49 -25.95 -1.54
C VAL A 244 -19.20 -24.64 -1.32
N PHE A 245 -20.52 -24.65 -1.24
CA PHE A 245 -21.28 -23.49 -0.80
C PHE A 245 -22.37 -23.91 0.18
N PHE A 246 -22.75 -22.97 1.02
CA PHE A 246 -23.81 -23.14 2.01
C PHE A 246 -24.42 -21.80 2.37
N LEU A 247 -25.66 -21.83 2.83
CA LEU A 247 -26.36 -20.72 3.43
C LEU A 247 -26.10 -20.70 4.93
N TYR A 248 -25.78 -19.54 5.49
CA TYR A 248 -25.64 -19.37 6.93
C TYR A 248 -26.29 -18.05 7.33
N GLY A 249 -27.39 -18.14 8.08
CA GLY A 249 -28.30 -17.02 8.30
C GLY A 249 -28.92 -16.55 6.98
N GLU A 250 -28.66 -15.29 6.59
CA GLU A 250 -29.23 -14.69 5.37
C GLU A 250 -28.20 -14.55 4.22
N ARG A 251 -27.02 -15.16 4.34
CA ARG A 251 -25.93 -14.98 3.37
C ARG A 251 -25.31 -16.30 2.95
N TYR A 252 -25.03 -16.42 1.65
CA TYR A 252 -24.26 -17.55 1.12
C TYR A 252 -22.76 -17.39 1.38
N PHE A 253 -22.13 -18.50 1.69
CA PHE A 253 -20.70 -18.66 1.84
C PHE A 253 -20.22 -19.75 0.89
N ALA A 254 -19.05 -19.56 0.28
CA ALA A 254 -18.48 -20.52 -0.63
C ALA A 254 -16.97 -20.66 -0.37
N PHE A 255 -16.47 -21.89 -0.34
CA PHE A 255 -15.05 -22.16 -0.15
C PHE A 255 -14.52 -23.35 -0.96
N ASN A 256 -13.22 -23.36 -1.19
CA ASN A 256 -12.51 -24.54 -1.65
C ASN A 256 -11.10 -24.61 -1.05
N GLN A 257 -10.48 -25.78 -1.18
CA GLN A 257 -9.12 -26.04 -0.72
C GLN A 257 -8.12 -26.00 -1.88
N SER A 258 -6.85 -26.29 -1.59
CA SER A 258 -5.75 -26.20 -2.56
C SER A 258 -5.84 -27.22 -3.70
N THR A 259 -6.65 -28.27 -3.56
CA THR A 259 -6.95 -29.24 -4.62
C THR A 259 -8.43 -29.63 -4.66
N ASP A 260 -8.85 -30.21 -5.78
CA ASP A 260 -10.19 -30.76 -5.97
C ASP A 260 -10.49 -31.86 -4.94
N GLU A 261 -9.53 -32.75 -4.67
CA GLU A 261 -9.68 -33.84 -3.69
C GLU A 261 -9.85 -33.32 -2.26
N LEU A 262 -9.06 -32.32 -1.86
CA LEU A 262 -9.17 -31.72 -0.54
C LEU A 262 -10.50 -30.97 -0.37
N THR A 263 -11.00 -30.36 -1.45
CA THR A 263 -12.31 -29.70 -1.45
C THR A 263 -13.43 -30.73 -1.29
N GLN A 264 -13.33 -31.85 -1.99
CA GLN A 264 -14.27 -32.97 -1.86
C GLN A 264 -14.26 -33.57 -0.45
N GLN A 265 -13.07 -33.80 0.12
CA GLN A 265 -12.93 -34.32 1.48
C GLN A 265 -13.57 -33.38 2.51
N ALA A 266 -13.32 -32.07 2.38
CA ALA A 266 -13.92 -31.07 3.26
C ALA A 266 -15.45 -31.03 3.15
N TYR A 267 -15.99 -31.17 1.94
CA TYR A 267 -17.43 -31.28 1.74
C TYR A 267 -18.03 -32.49 2.45
N GLU A 268 -17.43 -33.67 2.25
CA GLU A 268 -17.91 -34.92 2.84
C GLU A 268 -17.85 -34.89 4.37
N GLU A 269 -16.76 -34.35 4.95
CA GLU A 269 -16.63 -34.19 6.38
C GLU A 269 -17.66 -33.20 6.95
N LEU A 270 -17.86 -32.06 6.27
CA LEU A 270 -18.86 -31.07 6.66
C LEU A 270 -20.27 -31.65 6.61
N LEU A 271 -20.60 -32.40 5.55
CA LEU A 271 -21.89 -33.07 5.38
C LEU A 271 -22.17 -34.06 6.51
N LEU A 272 -21.16 -34.84 6.91
CA LEU A 272 -21.27 -35.80 8.02
C LEU A 272 -21.48 -35.12 9.38
N LYS A 273 -20.91 -33.92 9.58
CA LYS A 273 -21.03 -33.16 10.83
C LYS A 273 -22.37 -32.43 10.91
N VAL A 274 -22.81 -31.81 9.81
CA VAL A 274 -24.13 -31.16 9.71
C VAL A 274 -25.26 -32.19 9.88
N ALA A 275 -25.10 -33.41 9.36
CA ALA A 275 -26.10 -34.47 9.55
C ALA A 275 -26.20 -35.00 11.00
N LYS A 276 -25.23 -34.69 11.87
CA LYS A 276 -25.17 -35.15 13.27
C LYS A 276 -25.55 -34.08 14.30
N GLY A 277 -25.48 -32.80 13.92
CA GLY A 277 -25.95 -31.67 14.74
C GLY A 277 -27.46 -31.54 14.68
#